data_AF-A0AA96JJM3-F1
#
_entry.id   AF-A0AA96JJM3-F1
#
_cell.length_a   1.000
_cell.length_b   1.000
_cell.length_c   1.000
_cell.angle_alpha   90.00
_cell.angle_beta   90.00
_cell.angle_gamma   90.00
#
_symmetry.space_group_name_H-M   'P 1'
#
loop_
_entity.id
_entity.type
_entity.pdbx_description
1 polymer ?
#
loop_
_entity_poly.entity_id
_entity_poly.type
_entity_poly.pdbx_seq_one_letter_code
_entity_poly.pdbx_strand_id
1 'polypeptide(L)'
;MSPLPSPSAGRLGGSPSVPAVVRTRLRAAVRRPARLTPEEAEARLLVLRLCSLLLQYPDTGLAAARPTLTATVNALPTSSAATELAAFTAWFTGQEPDALERHYVEMFDLRRKSSLYLTYYLHGDTRRRGMALLTLAQRYRAAGWEIDNGELPDHLPVVLEFAALAGPGTGEAPLRQHHRGLELIHRALTDADSPYRHVLAALLSLLPPASEADLRAVAELAAQGPPNEDVGLDPYGSGAFAPPGTFVPPEQAPPTRVPPVSSPEGIR
;
A
#
# COMPACT_ATOMS: atom_id res chain seq x y z
N MET A 1 -62.15 63.26 2.13
CA MET A 1 -62.48 62.53 0.90
C MET A 1 -61.24 62.50 0.02
N SER A 2 -60.77 61.28 -0.28
CA SER A 2 -59.76 60.91 -1.30
C SER A 2 -58.26 61.18 -1.02
N PRO A 3 -57.37 60.29 -1.50
CA PRO A 3 -56.39 59.63 -0.64
C PRO A 3 -54.92 59.88 -1.01
N LEU A 4 -54.04 59.62 -0.04
CA LEU A 4 -52.59 59.51 -0.21
C LEU A 4 -52.24 58.21 -0.98
N PRO A 5 -51.20 58.21 -1.84
CA PRO A 5 -50.83 57.05 -2.63
C PRO A 5 -50.01 56.04 -1.80
N SER A 6 -50.33 54.76 -1.95
CA SER A 6 -49.55 53.62 -1.46
C SER A 6 -48.17 53.56 -2.14
N PRO A 7 -47.08 53.22 -1.43
CA PRO A 7 -45.84 52.82 -2.09
C PRO A 7 -45.92 51.35 -2.52
N SER A 8 -45.68 51.15 -3.81
CA SER A 8 -45.56 49.87 -4.50
C SER A 8 -44.44 49.01 -3.90
N ALA A 9 -44.72 47.71 -3.77
CA ALA A 9 -43.71 46.68 -3.59
C ALA A 9 -42.76 46.64 -4.80
N GLY A 10 -41.46 46.71 -4.54
CA GLY A 10 -40.39 46.38 -5.49
C GLY A 10 -39.50 45.31 -4.86
N ARG A 11 -39.64 44.07 -5.32
CA ARG A 11 -38.72 42.96 -5.06
C ARG A 11 -37.39 43.18 -5.79
N LEU A 12 -36.45 42.28 -5.47
CA LEU A 12 -35.23 41.86 -6.20
C LEU A 12 -33.97 42.55 -5.64
N GLY A 13 -33.14 41.91 -4.83
CA GLY A 13 -32.72 40.51 -4.93
C GLY A 13 -31.70 40.40 -6.06
N GLY A 14 -30.43 40.60 -5.72
CA GLY A 14 -29.32 40.52 -6.66
C GLY A 14 -27.99 40.51 -5.92
N SER A 15 -27.67 39.40 -5.25
CA SER A 15 -26.27 39.14 -4.89
C SER A 15 -25.44 39.19 -6.18
N PRO A 16 -24.30 39.91 -6.20
CA PRO A 16 -23.47 39.96 -7.39
C PRO A 16 -23.00 38.55 -7.73
N SER A 17 -23.55 37.98 -8.81
CA SER A 17 -23.10 36.70 -9.33
C SER A 17 -21.71 36.89 -9.89
N VAL A 18 -20.71 36.29 -9.23
CA VAL A 18 -19.32 36.29 -9.73
C VAL A 18 -19.31 35.81 -11.19
N PRO A 19 -18.82 36.62 -12.14
CA PRO A 19 -18.82 36.27 -13.56
C PRO A 19 -18.14 34.92 -13.78
N ALA A 20 -18.72 34.07 -14.64
CA ALA A 20 -18.21 32.74 -14.93
C ALA A 20 -16.72 32.74 -15.30
N VAL A 21 -16.24 33.78 -15.99
CA VAL A 21 -14.83 33.98 -16.35
C VAL A 21 -13.93 34.12 -15.12
N VAL A 22 -14.39 34.80 -14.07
CA VAL A 22 -13.65 34.96 -12.81
C VAL A 22 -13.60 33.63 -12.05
N ARG A 23 -14.70 32.87 -12.04
CA ARG A 23 -14.72 31.49 -11.51
C ARG A 23 -13.81 30.54 -12.29
N THR A 24 -13.76 30.65 -13.62
CA THR A 24 -12.90 29.83 -14.47
C THR A 24 -11.42 30.14 -14.24
N ARG A 25 -11.05 31.42 -14.07
CA ARG A 25 -9.67 31.82 -13.75
C ARG A 25 -9.26 31.43 -12.32
N LEU A 26 -10.15 31.54 -11.34
CA LEU A 26 -9.92 31.01 -9.99
C LEU A 26 -9.76 29.48 -10.00
N ARG A 27 -10.59 28.74 -10.75
CA ARG A 27 -10.44 27.27 -10.88
C ARG A 27 -9.14 26.87 -11.59
N ALA A 28 -8.71 27.63 -12.59
CA ALA A 28 -7.45 27.37 -13.30
C ALA A 28 -6.21 27.72 -12.47
N ALA A 29 -6.29 28.74 -11.60
CA ALA A 29 -5.19 29.15 -10.71
C ALA A 29 -5.05 28.25 -9.46
N VAL A 30 -6.12 27.58 -9.04
CA VAL A 30 -6.15 26.73 -7.82
C VAL A 30 -5.49 25.34 -7.99
N ARG A 31 -5.03 24.96 -9.19
CA ARG A 31 -4.50 23.61 -9.44
C ARG A 31 -3.23 23.53 -10.28
N ARG A 32 -2.30 24.47 -10.13
CA ARG A 32 -0.91 24.18 -10.46
C ARG A 32 -0.24 23.71 -9.17
N PRO A 33 0.21 22.44 -9.05
CA PRO A 33 1.00 22.06 -7.89
C PRO A 33 2.16 23.05 -7.82
N ALA A 34 2.31 23.71 -6.67
CA ALA A 34 3.45 24.57 -6.44
C ALA A 34 4.70 23.74 -6.74
N ARG A 35 5.60 24.28 -7.58
CA ARG A 35 6.86 23.57 -7.84
C ARG A 35 7.62 23.57 -6.52
N LEU A 36 8.02 22.37 -6.07
CA LEU A 36 8.87 22.21 -4.90
C LEU A 36 10.16 22.99 -5.12
N THR A 37 10.66 23.63 -4.07
CA THR A 37 12.04 24.15 -4.06
C THR A 37 13.02 22.97 -4.12
N PRO A 38 14.29 23.19 -4.53
CA PRO A 38 15.30 22.13 -4.51
C PRO A 38 15.46 21.48 -3.13
N GLU A 39 15.45 22.29 -2.06
CA GLU A 39 15.55 21.81 -0.68
C GLU A 39 14.33 20.96 -0.27
N GLU A 40 13.11 21.39 -0.62
CA GLU A 40 11.90 20.61 -0.38
C GLU A 40 11.91 19.29 -1.16
N ALA A 41 12.43 19.30 -2.38
CA ALA A 41 12.58 18.08 -3.19
C ALA A 41 13.59 17.13 -2.54
N GLU A 42 14.75 17.61 -2.11
CA GLU A 42 15.76 16.79 -1.43
C GLU A 42 15.24 16.19 -0.11
N ALA A 43 14.60 17.00 0.73
CA ALA A 43 13.98 16.53 1.97
C ALA A 43 12.92 15.45 1.70
N ARG A 44 12.11 15.64 0.66
CA ARG A 44 11.10 14.67 0.23
C ARG A 44 11.73 13.34 -0.23
N LEU A 45 12.81 13.38 -1.01
CA LEU A 45 13.53 12.16 -1.42
C LEU A 45 14.12 11.44 -0.21
N LEU A 46 14.64 12.20 0.77
CA LEU A 46 15.17 11.61 2.00
C LEU A 46 14.08 10.93 2.83
N VAL A 47 12.89 11.53 2.96
CA VAL A 47 11.74 10.89 3.61
C VAL A 47 11.35 9.59 2.91
N LEU A 48 11.32 9.56 1.57
CA LEU A 48 11.02 8.33 0.81
C LEU A 48 12.06 7.22 1.07
N ARG A 49 13.36 7.57 1.12
CA ARG A 49 14.44 6.62 1.46
C ARG A 49 14.32 6.10 2.88
N LEU A 50 14.03 6.97 3.84
CA LEU A 50 13.81 6.58 5.23
C LEU A 50 12.60 5.65 5.36
N CYS A 51 11.48 5.96 4.70
CA CYS A 51 10.32 5.07 4.69
C CYS A 51 10.66 3.71 4.05
N SER A 52 11.44 3.69 2.97
CA SER A 52 11.90 2.44 2.34
C SER A 52 12.68 1.58 3.33
N LEU A 53 13.69 2.15 3.99
CA LEU A 53 14.54 1.45 4.97
C LEU A 53 13.75 0.98 6.19
N LEU A 54 12.91 1.83 6.76
CA LEU A 54 12.16 1.52 7.99
C LEU A 54 11.03 0.50 7.76
N LEU A 55 10.67 0.20 6.51
CA LEU A 55 9.71 -0.84 6.12
C LEU A 55 10.38 -2.13 5.63
N GLN A 56 11.71 -2.25 5.69
CA GLN A 56 12.40 -3.51 5.44
C GLN A 56 12.35 -4.40 6.68
N TYR A 57 12.56 -5.70 6.47
CA TYR A 57 12.75 -6.66 7.56
C TYR A 57 13.89 -6.18 8.47
N PRO A 58 13.71 -6.11 9.80
CA PRO A 58 14.67 -5.54 10.74
C PRO A 58 15.82 -6.52 11.03
N ASP A 59 16.60 -6.83 10.00
CA ASP A 59 17.81 -7.64 10.12
C ASP A 59 18.90 -6.96 10.97
N THR A 60 20.01 -7.67 11.16
CA THR A 60 21.14 -7.17 11.95
C THR A 60 21.75 -5.88 11.40
N GLY A 61 21.71 -5.69 10.07
CA GLY A 61 22.19 -4.48 9.41
C GLY A 61 21.30 -3.28 9.71
N LEU A 62 19.99 -3.44 9.57
CA LEU A 62 19.02 -2.39 9.87
C LEU A 62 18.99 -2.07 11.37
N ALA A 63 19.12 -3.07 12.23
CA ALA A 63 19.26 -2.88 13.67
C ALA A 63 20.54 -2.08 14.02
N ALA A 64 21.67 -2.37 13.38
CA ALA A 64 22.91 -1.61 13.57
C ALA A 64 22.81 -0.17 13.04
N ALA A 65 21.99 0.08 12.02
CA ALA A 65 21.80 1.40 11.43
C ALA A 65 20.90 2.34 12.27
N ARG A 66 20.29 1.86 13.36
CA ARG A 66 19.40 2.62 14.26
C ARG A 66 19.90 4.02 14.63
N PRO A 67 21.16 4.21 15.11
CA PRO A 67 21.64 5.53 15.49
C PRO A 67 21.69 6.49 14.30
N THR A 68 22.15 6.01 13.15
CA THR A 68 22.25 6.78 11.90
C THR A 68 20.86 7.17 11.39
N LEU A 69 19.91 6.25 11.38
CA LEU A 69 18.54 6.51 10.96
C LEU A 69 17.86 7.56 11.86
N THR A 70 18.03 7.41 13.17
CA THR A 70 17.47 8.36 14.15
C THR A 70 18.08 9.75 14.00
N ALA A 71 19.40 9.84 13.85
CA ALA A 71 20.08 11.11 13.62
C ALA A 71 19.62 11.77 12.30
N THR A 72 19.43 10.98 11.26
CA THR A 72 18.97 11.46 9.95
C THR A 72 17.53 11.97 10.03
N VAL A 73 16.64 11.27 10.73
CA VAL A 73 15.26 11.72 10.98
C VAL A 73 15.24 13.03 11.77
N ASN A 74 16.07 13.15 12.81
CA ASN A 74 16.16 14.37 13.63
C ASN A 74 16.72 15.58 12.87
N ALA A 75 17.48 15.35 11.80
CA ALA A 75 18.02 16.40 10.95
C ALA A 75 17.05 16.85 9.83
N LEU A 76 15.90 16.20 9.67
CA LEU A 76 14.90 16.59 8.67
C LEU A 76 14.31 17.97 8.99
N PRO A 77 13.98 18.79 7.97
CA PRO A 77 13.18 19.98 8.16
C PRO A 77 11.84 19.68 8.82
N THR A 78 11.36 20.60 9.66
CA THR A 78 10.09 20.46 10.38
C THR A 78 8.95 20.24 9.40
N SER A 79 8.30 19.09 9.51
CA SER A 79 7.19 18.67 8.65
C SER A 79 6.38 17.58 9.35
N SER A 80 5.15 17.34 8.88
CA SER A 80 4.33 16.22 9.38
C SER A 80 5.07 14.90 9.24
N ALA A 81 5.73 14.65 8.09
CA ALA A 81 6.51 13.44 7.87
C ALA A 81 7.65 13.28 8.86
N ALA A 82 8.40 14.36 9.16
CA ALA A 82 9.49 14.32 10.12
C ALA A 82 8.98 13.97 11.54
N THR A 83 7.85 14.54 11.97
CA THR A 83 7.24 14.22 13.26
C THR A 83 6.82 12.75 13.36
N GLU A 84 6.17 12.22 12.33
CA GLU A 84 5.76 10.82 12.29
C GLU A 84 6.98 9.87 12.31
N LEU A 85 7.99 10.14 11.48
CA LEU A 85 9.22 9.32 11.48
C LEU A 85 9.96 9.41 12.82
N ALA A 86 9.99 10.58 13.47
CA ALA A 86 10.59 10.72 14.79
C ALA A 86 9.89 9.83 15.83
N ALA A 87 8.55 9.81 15.83
CA ALA A 87 7.77 8.92 16.70
C ALA A 87 8.08 7.44 16.46
N PHE A 88 8.20 7.02 15.19
CA PHE A 88 8.61 5.65 14.87
C PHE A 88 10.03 5.34 15.38
N THR A 89 11.01 6.20 15.10
CA THR A 89 12.41 5.97 15.51
C THR A 89 12.59 5.93 17.02
N ALA A 90 11.81 6.72 17.78
CA ALA A 90 11.81 6.67 19.23
C ALA A 90 11.34 5.30 19.76
N TRP A 91 10.30 4.71 19.17
CA TRP A 91 9.89 3.34 19.48
C TRP A 91 10.96 2.32 19.04
N PHE A 92 11.41 2.41 17.79
CA PHE A 92 12.32 1.48 17.12
C PHE A 92 13.66 1.33 17.86
N THR A 93 14.20 2.43 18.38
CA THR A 93 15.46 2.41 19.15
C THR A 93 15.32 1.73 20.52
N GLY A 94 14.13 1.74 21.11
CA GLY A 94 13.86 1.12 22.41
C GLY A 94 13.51 -0.37 22.39
N GLN A 95 13.47 -1.02 21.21
CA GLN A 95 13.10 -2.43 21.10
C GLN A 95 14.31 -3.36 20.99
N GLU A 96 14.23 -4.55 21.57
CA GLU A 96 15.19 -5.63 21.30
C GLU A 96 15.08 -6.12 19.84
N PRO A 97 16.20 -6.51 19.18
CA PRO A 97 16.18 -6.98 17.79
C PRO A 97 15.13 -8.07 17.51
N ASP A 98 15.12 -9.14 18.31
CA ASP A 98 14.15 -10.24 18.17
C ASP A 98 12.69 -9.78 18.36
N ALA A 99 12.46 -8.73 19.13
CA ALA A 99 11.13 -8.16 19.31
C ALA A 99 10.67 -7.39 18.06
N LEU A 100 11.59 -6.68 17.39
CA LEU A 100 11.31 -6.03 16.12
C LEU A 100 11.01 -7.04 15.01
N GLU A 101 11.83 -8.09 14.89
CA GLU A 101 11.63 -9.14 13.89
C GLU A 101 10.24 -9.79 14.04
N ARG A 102 9.87 -10.17 15.27
CA ARG A 102 8.54 -10.71 15.56
C ARG A 102 7.42 -9.72 15.24
N HIS A 103 7.58 -8.45 15.62
CA HIS A 103 6.57 -7.43 15.35
C HIS A 103 6.42 -7.18 13.85
N TYR A 104 7.51 -7.18 13.09
CA TYR A 104 7.50 -7.06 11.64
C TYR A 104 6.70 -8.21 11.00
N VAL A 105 7.05 -9.46 11.34
CA VAL A 105 6.37 -10.66 10.83
C VAL A 105 4.89 -10.65 11.20
N GLU A 106 4.55 -10.28 12.44
CA GLU A 106 3.16 -10.17 12.89
C GLU A 106 2.38 -9.15 12.06
N MET A 107 2.99 -8.01 11.75
CA MET A 107 2.31 -6.92 11.04
C MET A 107 2.24 -7.11 9.54
N PHE A 108 3.29 -7.62 8.89
CA PHE A 108 3.38 -7.59 7.43
C PHE A 108 3.22 -8.96 6.77
N ASP A 109 3.67 -10.03 7.42
CA ASP A 109 3.70 -11.37 6.82
C ASP A 109 2.48 -12.21 7.21
N LEU A 110 2.04 -12.11 8.46
CA LEU A 110 0.91 -12.89 8.97
C LEU A 110 -0.46 -12.22 8.73
N ARG A 111 -0.48 -10.93 8.42
CA ARG A 111 -1.71 -10.14 8.24
C ARG A 111 -1.86 -9.67 6.80
N ARG A 112 -2.78 -10.32 6.07
CA ARG A 112 -3.12 -9.94 4.68
C ARG A 112 -3.51 -8.46 4.52
N LYS A 113 -4.14 -7.86 5.52
CA LYS A 113 -4.65 -6.47 5.47
C LYS A 113 -3.54 -5.40 5.53
N SER A 114 -2.34 -5.77 5.95
CA SER A 114 -1.20 -4.88 6.09
C SER A 114 0.00 -5.33 5.26
N SER A 115 -0.13 -6.36 4.42
CA SER A 115 0.91 -6.81 3.50
C SER A 115 1.49 -5.65 2.66
N LEU A 116 2.81 -5.66 2.45
CA LEU A 116 3.53 -4.59 1.76
C LEU A 116 3.56 -4.74 0.23
N TYR A 117 2.86 -5.72 -0.35
CA TYR A 117 2.79 -5.92 -1.80
C TYR A 117 1.63 -5.13 -2.41
N LEU A 118 1.93 -4.02 -3.10
CA LEU A 118 0.92 -3.04 -3.50
C LEU A 118 -0.08 -3.54 -4.54
N THR A 119 0.33 -4.46 -5.43
CA THR A 119 -0.57 -4.99 -6.48
C THR A 119 -1.62 -5.93 -5.91
N TYR A 120 -1.36 -6.53 -4.74
CA TYR A 120 -2.30 -7.39 -4.04
C TYR A 120 -3.61 -6.68 -3.75
N TYR A 121 -3.59 -5.43 -3.29
CA TYR A 121 -4.82 -4.70 -2.96
C TYR A 121 -5.72 -4.40 -4.17
N LEU A 122 -5.16 -4.28 -5.37
CA LEU A 122 -5.93 -3.99 -6.59
C LEU A 122 -6.38 -5.25 -7.32
N HIS A 123 -5.60 -6.32 -7.23
CA HIS A 123 -5.76 -7.49 -8.11
C HIS A 123 -5.85 -8.82 -7.35
N GLY A 124 -5.60 -8.83 -6.04
CA GLY A 124 -5.40 -10.03 -5.23
C GLY A 124 -4.49 -11.04 -5.91
N ASP A 125 -4.71 -12.34 -5.66
CA ASP A 125 -3.90 -13.41 -6.26
C ASP A 125 -4.48 -13.90 -7.59
N THR A 126 -4.78 -12.96 -8.49
CA THR A 126 -5.32 -13.22 -9.83
C THR A 126 -4.22 -13.13 -10.90
N ARG A 127 -4.48 -13.66 -12.10
CA ARG A 127 -3.62 -13.46 -13.28
C ARG A 127 -3.35 -11.98 -13.60
N ARG A 128 -4.29 -11.09 -13.25
CA ARG A 128 -4.12 -9.63 -13.42
C ARG A 128 -2.99 -9.08 -12.57
N ARG A 129 -2.71 -9.68 -11.40
CA ARG A 129 -1.57 -9.32 -10.56
C ARG A 129 -0.26 -9.55 -11.29
N GLY A 130 -0.10 -10.68 -11.98
CA GLY A 130 1.08 -10.99 -12.80
C GLY A 130 1.37 -9.91 -13.87
N MET A 131 0.33 -9.42 -14.55
CA MET A 131 0.47 -8.33 -15.53
C MET A 131 0.84 -6.99 -14.90
N ALA A 132 0.32 -6.70 -13.71
CA ALA A 132 0.68 -5.49 -12.96
C ALA A 132 2.15 -5.52 -12.51
N LEU A 133 2.63 -6.67 -12.03
CA LEU A 133 4.05 -6.87 -11.68
C LEU A 133 4.96 -6.65 -12.89
N LEU A 134 4.61 -7.22 -14.05
CA LEU A 134 5.38 -7.03 -15.28
C LEU A 134 5.42 -5.56 -15.70
N THR A 135 4.29 -4.86 -15.62
CA THR A 135 4.18 -3.43 -15.96
C THR A 135 5.08 -2.59 -15.05
N LEU A 136 5.13 -2.90 -13.76
CA LEU A 136 5.95 -2.19 -12.79
C LEU A 136 7.45 -2.46 -13.02
N ALA A 137 7.82 -3.72 -13.28
CA ALA A 137 9.19 -4.07 -13.64
C ALA A 137 9.65 -3.39 -14.95
N GLN A 138 8.78 -3.29 -15.96
CA GLN A 138 9.09 -2.55 -17.19
C GLN A 138 9.30 -1.06 -16.93
N ARG A 139 8.51 -0.45 -16.03
CA ARG A 139 8.69 0.95 -15.64
C ARG A 139 10.06 1.19 -15.01
N TYR A 140 10.51 0.30 -14.14
CA TYR A 140 11.82 0.41 -13.50
C TYR A 140 12.96 0.32 -14.52
N ARG A 141 12.91 -0.67 -15.42
CA ARG A 141 13.88 -0.80 -16.51
C ARG A 141 13.90 0.41 -17.43
N ALA A 142 12.75 0.99 -17.75
CA ALA A 142 12.65 2.19 -18.56
C ALA A 142 13.30 3.42 -17.90
N ALA A 143 13.45 3.42 -16.58
CA ALA A 143 14.20 4.42 -15.83
C ALA A 143 15.68 4.05 -15.62
N GLY A 144 16.14 2.94 -16.21
CA GLY A 144 17.52 2.44 -16.05
C GLY A 144 17.77 1.75 -14.71
N TRP A 145 16.72 1.34 -13.99
CA TRP A 145 16.85 0.64 -12.72
C TRP A 145 16.49 -0.85 -12.86
N GLU A 146 17.33 -1.71 -12.31
CA GLU A 146 17.11 -3.14 -12.19
C GLU A 146 16.95 -3.49 -10.72
N ILE A 147 15.89 -4.22 -10.39
CA ILE A 147 15.66 -4.71 -9.02
C ILE A 147 16.59 -5.91 -8.81
N ASP A 148 17.17 -6.01 -7.62
CA ASP A 148 17.91 -7.20 -7.22
C ASP A 148 16.98 -8.44 -7.19
N ASN A 149 17.53 -9.62 -7.48
CA ASN A 149 16.78 -10.82 -7.85
C ASN A 149 15.93 -11.44 -6.72
N GLY A 150 15.91 -10.85 -5.52
CA GLY A 150 15.22 -11.39 -4.34
C GLY A 150 13.82 -10.83 -4.08
N GLU A 151 13.50 -9.63 -4.57
CA GLU A 151 12.27 -8.92 -4.19
C GLU A 151 11.32 -8.67 -5.37
N LEU A 152 10.02 -8.71 -5.10
CA LEU A 152 9.01 -8.40 -6.12
C LEU A 152 8.96 -6.89 -6.41
N PRO A 153 8.66 -6.48 -7.66
CA PRO A 153 8.65 -5.08 -8.05
C PRO A 153 7.63 -4.22 -7.29
N ASP A 154 6.59 -4.84 -6.73
CA ASP A 154 5.53 -4.14 -6.00
C ASP A 154 5.67 -4.16 -4.48
N HIS A 155 6.77 -4.72 -3.96
CA HIS A 155 7.10 -4.61 -2.55
C HIS A 155 7.31 -3.14 -2.19
N LEU A 156 6.59 -2.61 -1.20
CA LEU A 156 6.56 -1.17 -0.92
C LEU A 156 7.95 -0.54 -0.71
N PRO A 157 8.91 -1.12 0.04
CA PRO A 157 10.29 -0.64 0.09
C PRO A 157 10.95 -0.45 -1.27
N VAL A 158 10.76 -1.40 -2.21
CA VAL A 158 11.27 -1.35 -3.59
C VAL A 158 10.62 -0.19 -4.36
N VAL A 159 9.30 -0.01 -4.21
CA VAL A 159 8.58 1.11 -4.84
C VAL A 159 9.04 2.46 -4.31
N LEU A 160 9.33 2.56 -3.01
CA LEU A 160 9.82 3.76 -2.35
C LEU A 160 11.25 4.11 -2.76
N GLU A 161 12.11 3.10 -2.90
CA GLU A 161 13.46 3.27 -3.43
C GLU A 161 13.42 3.82 -4.86
N PHE A 162 12.61 3.20 -5.72
CA PHE A 162 12.36 3.71 -7.07
C PHE A 162 11.86 5.15 -7.06
N ALA A 163 10.90 5.49 -6.19
CA ALA A 163 10.36 6.84 -6.09
C ALA A 163 11.42 7.86 -5.67
N ALA A 164 12.32 7.49 -4.76
CA ALA A 164 13.45 8.32 -4.34
C ALA A 164 14.54 8.46 -5.42
N LEU A 165 14.69 7.48 -6.32
CA LEU A 165 15.65 7.52 -7.42
C LEU A 165 15.12 8.32 -8.62
N ALA A 166 13.90 8.01 -9.06
CA ALA A 166 13.28 8.63 -10.23
C ALA A 166 12.67 10.02 -9.94
N GLY A 167 12.56 10.39 -8.67
CA GLY A 167 12.17 11.72 -8.23
C GLY A 167 10.66 12.02 -8.26
N PRO A 168 10.26 13.24 -7.89
CA PRO A 168 8.86 13.64 -7.82
C PRO A 168 8.18 13.55 -9.19
N GLY A 169 6.90 13.17 -9.20
CA GLY A 169 6.16 12.96 -10.44
C GLY A 169 6.22 11.51 -10.90
N THR A 170 7.10 11.17 -11.83
CA THR A 170 7.17 9.83 -12.45
C THR A 170 7.57 8.73 -11.45
N GLY A 171 8.53 9.01 -10.57
CA GLY A 171 8.98 8.06 -9.54
C GLY A 171 7.86 7.68 -8.57
N GLU A 172 7.08 8.66 -8.13
CA GLU A 172 5.96 8.46 -7.20
C GLU A 172 4.65 8.04 -7.86
N ALA A 173 4.60 7.95 -9.20
CA ALA A 173 3.39 7.56 -9.90
C ALA A 173 2.86 6.17 -9.50
N PRO A 174 3.68 5.14 -9.22
CA PRO A 174 3.19 3.88 -8.66
C PRO A 174 2.55 4.08 -7.28
N LEU A 175 3.16 4.86 -6.39
CA LEU A 175 2.61 5.15 -5.05
C LEU A 175 1.22 5.79 -5.16
N ARG A 176 1.03 6.74 -6.09
CA ARG A 176 -0.29 7.34 -6.35
C ARG A 176 -1.29 6.36 -6.96
N GLN A 177 -0.85 5.49 -7.85
CA GLN A 177 -1.70 4.44 -8.44
C GLN A 177 -2.19 3.45 -7.38
N HIS A 178 -1.37 3.17 -6.37
CA HIS A 178 -1.66 2.25 -5.28
C HIS A 178 -2.09 2.94 -3.97
N HIS A 179 -2.48 4.22 -4.03
CA HIS A 179 -2.84 5.03 -2.86
C HIS A 179 -3.87 4.35 -1.94
N ARG A 180 -4.86 3.67 -2.53
CA ARG A 180 -5.90 2.96 -1.77
C ARG A 180 -5.34 1.80 -0.95
N GLY A 181 -4.35 1.08 -1.48
CA GLY A 181 -3.65 0.04 -0.74
C GLY A 181 -2.86 0.62 0.44
N LEU A 182 -2.18 1.76 0.23
CA LEU A 182 -1.45 2.45 1.29
C LEU A 182 -2.36 2.90 2.44
N GLU A 183 -3.54 3.45 2.13
CA GLU A 183 -4.55 3.82 3.13
C GLU A 183 -5.07 2.60 3.91
N LEU A 184 -5.26 1.46 3.24
CA LEU A 184 -5.66 0.22 3.91
C LEU A 184 -4.59 -0.31 4.85
N ILE A 185 -3.33 -0.31 4.42
CA ILE A 185 -2.19 -0.70 5.27
C ILE A 185 -2.14 0.24 6.49
N HIS A 186 -2.20 1.55 6.27
CA HIS A 186 -2.18 2.54 7.34
C HIS A 186 -3.33 2.33 8.35
N ARG A 187 -4.55 2.10 7.87
CA ARG A 187 -5.70 1.79 8.71
C ARG A 187 -5.50 0.48 9.49
N ALA A 188 -5.06 -0.59 8.83
CA ALA A 188 -4.84 -1.89 9.48
C ALA A 188 -3.77 -1.79 10.58
N LEU A 189 -2.70 -1.03 10.35
CA LEU A 189 -1.67 -0.76 11.35
C LEU A 189 -2.19 0.11 12.50
N THR A 190 -3.07 1.08 12.20
CA THR A 190 -3.72 1.92 13.23
C THR A 190 -4.67 1.10 14.11
N ASP A 191 -5.52 0.27 13.49
CA ASP A 191 -6.46 -0.61 14.19
C ASP A 191 -5.73 -1.65 15.08
N ALA A 192 -4.49 -2.01 14.71
CA ALA A 192 -3.62 -2.90 15.47
C ALA A 192 -2.72 -2.17 16.49
N ASP A 193 -2.85 -0.86 16.63
CA ASP A 193 -1.97 0.02 17.43
C ASP A 193 -0.46 -0.19 17.14
N SER A 194 -0.13 -0.49 15.89
CA SER A 194 1.24 -0.73 15.47
C SER A 194 1.99 0.58 15.26
N PRO A 195 3.23 0.73 15.77
CA PRO A 195 4.07 1.91 15.51
C PRO A 195 4.38 2.12 14.04
N TYR A 196 4.36 1.07 13.21
CA TYR A 196 4.54 1.19 11.76
C TYR A 196 3.52 2.11 11.08
N ARG A 197 2.37 2.40 11.71
CA ARG A 197 1.41 3.41 11.21
C ARG A 197 2.08 4.76 10.96
N HIS A 198 3.07 5.12 11.78
CA HIS A 198 3.79 6.39 11.67
C HIS A 198 4.61 6.47 10.38
N VAL A 199 5.23 5.36 9.95
CA VAL A 199 5.96 5.33 8.67
C VAL A 199 5.00 5.48 7.48
N LEU A 200 3.83 4.84 7.54
CA LEU A 200 2.79 4.99 6.52
C LEU A 200 2.17 6.39 6.53
N ALA A 201 1.95 6.99 7.70
CA ALA A 201 1.45 8.36 7.82
C ALA A 201 2.44 9.37 7.22
N ALA A 202 3.74 9.19 7.48
CA ALA A 202 4.80 9.99 6.86
C ALA A 202 4.74 9.90 5.32
N LEU A 203 4.64 8.69 4.78
CA LEU A 203 4.50 8.45 3.34
C LEU A 203 3.23 9.10 2.77
N LEU A 204 2.07 8.89 3.39
CA LEU A 204 0.79 9.43 2.93
C LEU A 204 0.79 10.96 2.94
N SER A 205 1.47 11.59 3.90
CA SER A 205 1.63 13.06 3.95
C SER A 205 2.37 13.64 2.74
N LEU A 206 3.16 12.82 2.04
CA LEU A 206 3.82 13.21 0.80
C LEU A 206 2.87 13.15 -0.39
N LEU A 207 1.85 12.29 -0.38
CA LEU A 207 0.95 12.09 -1.51
C LEU A 207 -0.20 13.12 -1.51
N PRO A 208 -0.80 13.40 -2.68
CA PRO A 208 -2.03 14.19 -2.71
C PRO A 208 -3.10 13.53 -1.83
N PRO A 209 -3.92 14.31 -1.10
CA PRO A 209 -4.95 13.74 -0.23
C PRO A 209 -5.92 12.86 -1.03
N ALA A 210 -6.34 11.75 -0.42
CA ALA A 210 -7.36 10.87 -0.98
C ALA A 210 -8.61 11.67 -1.35
N SER A 211 -9.16 11.40 -2.54
CA SER A 211 -10.47 11.94 -2.88
C SER A 211 -11.57 11.19 -2.11
N GLU A 212 -12.77 11.79 -1.98
CA GLU A 212 -13.92 11.09 -1.39
C GLU A 212 -14.25 9.77 -2.12
N ALA A 213 -13.99 9.70 -3.43
CA ALA A 213 -14.13 8.48 -4.20
C ALA A 213 -13.11 7.42 -3.79
N ASP A 214 -11.87 7.83 -3.49
CA ASP A 214 -10.84 6.92 -2.98
C ASP A 214 -11.18 6.41 -1.60
N LEU A 215 -11.66 7.27 -0.71
CA LEU A 215 -12.09 6.86 0.65
C LEU A 215 -13.24 5.85 0.61
N ARG A 216 -14.23 6.04 -0.29
CA ARG A 216 -15.31 5.06 -0.50
C ARG A 216 -14.78 3.74 -1.03
N ALA A 217 -13.93 3.77 -2.05
CA ALA A 217 -13.32 2.57 -2.61
C ALA A 217 -12.43 1.83 -1.59
N VAL A 218 -11.72 2.56 -0.71
CA VAL A 218 -10.97 2.00 0.41
C VAL A 218 -11.92 1.31 1.39
N ALA A 219 -13.05 1.91 1.74
CA ALA A 219 -14.05 1.29 2.62
C ALA A 219 -14.64 0.00 2.01
N GLU A 220 -14.95 0.00 0.72
CA GLU A 220 -15.41 -1.18 -0.02
C GLU A 220 -14.35 -2.28 -0.02
N LEU A 221 -13.10 -1.94 -0.35
CA LEU A 221 -11.98 -2.88 -0.38
C LEU A 221 -11.64 -3.43 1.02
N ALA A 222 -11.78 -2.63 2.08
CA ALA A 222 -11.64 -3.08 3.46
C ALA A 222 -12.72 -4.11 3.85
N ALA A 223 -13.94 -3.95 3.34
CA ALA A 223 -15.08 -4.81 3.63
C ALA A 223 -15.04 -6.12 2.84
N GLN A 224 -14.67 -6.06 1.56
CA GLN A 224 -14.71 -7.21 0.65
C GLN A 224 -13.38 -7.96 0.56
N GLY A 225 -12.28 -7.31 0.95
CA GLY A 225 -10.93 -7.79 0.68
C GLY A 225 -10.56 -7.67 -0.80
N PRO A 226 -9.30 -7.96 -1.17
CA PRO A 226 -8.88 -7.91 -2.57
C PRO A 226 -9.59 -8.94 -3.46
N PRO A 227 -9.65 -8.70 -4.78
CA PRO A 227 -10.27 -9.65 -5.71
C PRO A 227 -9.61 -11.03 -5.65
N ASN A 228 -10.40 -12.10 -5.60
CA ASN A 228 -9.89 -13.48 -5.72
C ASN A 228 -10.26 -14.06 -7.09
N GLU A 229 -9.39 -14.90 -7.64
CA GLU A 229 -9.72 -15.74 -8.82
C GLU A 229 -10.18 -17.10 -8.30
N ASP A 230 -11.39 -17.53 -8.65
CA ASP A 230 -11.89 -18.87 -8.34
C ASP A 230 -11.24 -19.90 -9.27
N VAL A 231 -9.94 -20.16 -9.10
CA VAL A 231 -9.26 -21.23 -9.83
C VAL A 231 -9.56 -22.58 -9.19
N GLY A 232 -10.32 -23.42 -9.90
CA GLY A 232 -10.59 -24.82 -9.52
C GLY A 232 -11.93 -25.09 -8.80
N LEU A 233 -12.83 -24.11 -8.72
CA LEU A 233 -14.20 -24.32 -8.21
C LEU A 233 -15.23 -24.68 -9.28
N ASP A 234 -14.85 -24.58 -10.56
CA ASP A 234 -15.61 -25.28 -11.59
C ASP A 234 -15.40 -26.79 -11.34
N PRO A 235 -16.47 -27.56 -11.07
CA PRO A 235 -16.36 -29.01 -11.11
C PRO A 235 -15.79 -29.32 -12.47
N TYR A 236 -14.69 -30.09 -12.52
CA TYR A 236 -14.09 -30.60 -13.76
C TYR A 236 -15.21 -30.76 -14.78
N GLY A 237 -15.18 -29.89 -15.80
CA GLY A 237 -16.30 -29.81 -16.74
C GLY A 237 -16.67 -31.22 -17.17
N SER A 238 -17.97 -31.49 -17.27
CA SER A 238 -18.54 -32.73 -17.78
C SER A 238 -18.17 -33.01 -19.25
N GLY A 239 -17.08 -32.42 -19.76
CA GLY A 239 -16.46 -32.72 -21.03
C GLY A 239 -15.49 -33.88 -20.84
N ALA A 240 -15.87 -35.03 -21.37
CA ALA A 240 -14.98 -36.18 -21.51
C ALA A 240 -13.73 -35.75 -22.30
N PHE A 241 -12.62 -35.51 -21.60
CA PHE A 241 -11.31 -35.27 -22.22
C PHE A 241 -10.68 -36.57 -22.77
N ALA A 242 -11.33 -37.70 -22.54
CA ALA A 242 -10.91 -39.01 -23.01
C ALA A 242 -11.97 -39.59 -23.97
N PRO A 243 -11.57 -40.13 -25.14
CA PRO A 243 -12.43 -41.01 -25.92
C PRO A 243 -13.02 -42.12 -25.03
N PRO A 244 -14.25 -42.59 -25.29
CA PRO A 244 -14.82 -43.71 -24.55
C PRO A 244 -13.88 -44.93 -24.64
N GLY A 245 -13.45 -45.45 -23.49
CA GLY A 245 -12.57 -46.63 -23.38
C GLY A 245 -11.08 -46.35 -23.14
N THR A 246 -10.63 -45.09 -23.03
CA THR A 246 -9.20 -44.79 -22.79
C THR A 246 -8.77 -44.98 -21.33
N PHE A 247 -9.71 -45.00 -20.38
CA PHE A 247 -9.42 -45.27 -18.98
C PHE A 247 -9.98 -46.65 -18.61
N VAL A 248 -9.08 -47.61 -18.42
CA VAL A 248 -9.36 -48.85 -17.69
C VAL A 248 -8.92 -48.60 -16.25
N PRO A 249 -9.84 -48.49 -15.28
CA PRO A 249 -9.45 -48.35 -13.88
C PRO A 249 -8.56 -49.53 -13.50
N PRO A 250 -7.40 -49.31 -12.85
CA PRO A 250 -6.60 -50.41 -12.36
C PRO A 250 -7.42 -51.21 -11.34
N GLU A 251 -7.25 -52.54 -11.36
CA GLU A 251 -7.87 -53.43 -10.38
C GLU A 251 -7.46 -52.99 -8.97
N GLN A 252 -8.41 -52.99 -8.03
CA GLN A 252 -8.16 -52.54 -6.66
C GLN A 252 -6.98 -53.33 -6.07
N ALA A 253 -5.93 -52.62 -5.67
CA ALA A 253 -4.80 -53.26 -5.03
C ALA A 253 -5.26 -53.96 -3.74
N PRO A 254 -4.78 -55.18 -3.45
CA PRO A 254 -5.13 -55.87 -2.22
C PRO A 254 -4.70 -55.03 -1.01
N PRO A 255 -5.49 -55.05 0.08
CA PRO A 255 -5.22 -54.22 1.25
C PRO A 255 -3.83 -54.54 1.84
N THR A 256 -3.02 -53.51 2.00
CA THR A 256 -1.70 -53.61 2.63
C THR A 256 -1.87 -54.07 4.08
N ARG A 257 -1.43 -55.29 4.40
CA ARG A 257 -1.41 -55.77 5.78
C ARG A 257 -0.20 -55.14 6.49
N VAL A 258 -0.48 -54.29 7.47
CA VAL A 258 0.55 -53.75 8.37
C VAL A 258 1.03 -54.88 9.28
N PRO A 259 2.34 -55.19 9.37
CA PRO A 259 2.84 -56.16 10.33
C PRO A 259 2.54 -55.69 11.77
N PRO A 260 2.22 -56.60 12.70
CA PRO A 260 1.98 -56.22 14.09
C PRO A 260 3.25 -55.61 14.70
N VAL A 261 3.07 -54.50 15.42
CA VAL A 261 4.13 -53.81 16.16
C VAL A 261 4.58 -54.70 17.31
N SER A 262 5.85 -55.12 17.31
CA SER A 262 6.47 -55.79 18.45
C SER A 262 6.56 -54.81 19.63
N SER A 263 5.96 -55.19 20.76
CA SER A 263 6.03 -54.41 22.00
C SER A 263 7.47 -54.43 22.54
N PRO A 264 7.93 -53.35 23.21
CA PRO A 264 9.27 -53.30 23.76
C PRO A 264 9.34 -54.22 25.00
N GLU A 265 10.14 -55.28 24.92
CA GLU A 265 10.57 -56.02 26.10
C GLU A 265 11.46 -55.11 26.95
N GLY A 266 10.95 -54.76 28.12
CA GLY A 266 11.74 -54.14 29.17
C GLY A 266 12.82 -55.10 29.66
N ILE A 267 14.04 -54.61 29.81
CA ILE A 267 15.07 -55.29 30.59
C ILE A 267 15.57 -54.29 31.64
N ARG A 268 15.53 -54.80 32.87
CA ARG A 268 15.97 -54.20 34.13
C ARG A 268 17.46 -53.90 34.15
#